data_AF-A0A8C0LFI5-F1
#
_entry.id   AF-A0A8C0LFI5-F1
#
_cell.length_a   1.000
_cell.length_b   1.000
_cell.length_c   1.000
_cell.angle_alpha   90.00
_cell.angle_beta   90.00
_cell.angle_gamma   90.00
#
_symmetry.space_group_name_H-M   'P 1'
#
loop_
_entity.id
_entity.type
_entity.pdbx_description
1 polymer ?
#
loop_
_entity_poly.entity_id
_entity_poly.type
_entity_poly.pdbx_seq_one_letter_code
_entity_poly.pdbx_strand_id
1 'polypeptide(L)'
;MFSIGQNKKISHEALLNHFKENKVEIANAITKPFPFLESLRDRSFITEDIYNKSQEAHRNLIPVEKVAYDVLCCLEKTFDRSLLQVLFSRVHLKEYPALIHVLGIFKNGNQYSPLPFRVQVYSSFIHSLICWFNRHFLQSNGFFKIYFFIGVQFANI
;
A
#
# COMPACT_ATOMS: atom_id res chain seq x y z
N MET A 1 -12.82 4.66 41.57
CA MET A 1 -13.11 3.78 40.41
C MET A 1 -12.29 4.28 39.24
N PHE A 2 -11.17 3.62 38.93
CA PHE A 2 -10.39 3.92 37.74
C PHE A 2 -10.87 3.01 36.63
N SER A 3 -11.52 3.57 35.60
CA SER A 3 -11.91 2.82 34.42
C SER A 3 -10.66 2.40 33.66
N ILE A 4 -10.34 1.11 33.76
CA ILE A 4 -9.29 0.46 32.97
C ILE A 4 -9.66 0.64 31.50
N GLY A 5 -8.82 1.37 30.79
CA GLY A 5 -8.99 1.68 29.38
C GLY A 5 -9.21 0.40 28.58
N GLN A 6 -10.21 0.45 27.70
CA GLN A 6 -10.44 -0.56 26.68
C GLN A 6 -9.22 -0.61 25.76
N ASN A 7 -8.24 -1.44 26.12
CA ASN A 7 -7.15 -1.81 25.23
C ASN A 7 -7.75 -2.73 24.18
N LYS A 8 -8.47 -2.13 23.22
CA LYS A 8 -9.06 -2.81 22.08
C LYS A 8 -7.91 -3.36 21.26
N LYS A 9 -7.50 -4.59 21.58
CA LYS A 9 -6.47 -5.33 20.86
C LYS A 9 -6.98 -5.45 19.43
N ILE A 10 -6.45 -4.62 18.53
CA ILE A 10 -6.77 -4.68 17.11
C ILE A 10 -6.41 -6.10 16.66
N SER A 11 -7.38 -6.81 16.07
CA SER A 11 -7.17 -8.18 15.62
C SER A 11 -6.13 -8.22 14.51
N HIS A 12 -5.42 -9.35 14.40
CA HIS A 12 -4.44 -9.56 13.34
C HIS A 12 -5.08 -9.37 11.95
N GLU A 13 -6.30 -9.86 11.78
CA GLU A 13 -7.10 -9.71 10.55
C GLU A 13 -7.44 -8.25 10.23
N ALA A 14 -7.82 -7.45 11.24
CA ALA A 14 -8.09 -6.04 11.02
C ALA A 14 -6.83 -5.28 10.59
N LEU A 15 -5.66 -5.59 11.19
CA LEU A 15 -4.39 -5.01 10.77
C LEU A 15 -4.01 -5.42 9.34
N LEU A 16 -4.22 -6.68 8.98
CA LEU A 16 -3.98 -7.17 7.63
C LEU A 16 -4.92 -6.49 6.62
N ASN A 17 -6.19 -6.32 6.94
CA ASN A 17 -7.14 -5.62 6.07
C ASN A 17 -6.74 -4.15 5.86
N HIS A 18 -6.38 -3.43 6.94
CA HIS A 18 -5.87 -2.07 6.83
C HIS A 18 -4.58 -2.00 6.01
N PHE A 19 -3.69 -2.98 6.13
CA PHE A 19 -2.49 -3.08 5.30
C PHE A 19 -2.82 -3.25 3.81
N LYS A 20 -3.81 -4.09 3.49
CA LYS A 20 -4.27 -4.28 2.10
C LYS A 20 -4.87 -3.00 1.53
N GLU A 21 -5.74 -2.32 2.30
CA GLU A 21 -6.40 -1.08 1.89
C GLU A 21 -5.41 0.07 1.65
N ASN A 22 -4.35 0.16 2.47
CA ASN A 22 -3.40 1.28 2.43
C ASN A 22 -2.11 0.95 1.66
N LYS A 23 -2.01 -0.21 1.00
CA LYS A 23 -0.77 -0.66 0.36
C LYS A 23 -0.26 0.31 -0.70
N VAL A 24 -1.17 0.90 -1.48
CA VAL A 24 -0.84 1.90 -2.50
C VAL A 24 -0.31 3.17 -1.85
N GLU A 25 -0.93 3.64 -0.77
CA GLU A 25 -0.47 4.82 -0.02
C GLU A 25 0.90 4.59 0.62
N ILE A 26 1.15 3.39 1.16
CA ILE A 26 2.46 2.99 1.69
C ILE A 26 3.51 2.98 0.57
N ALA A 27 3.21 2.36 -0.57
CA ALA A 27 4.12 2.29 -1.70
C ALA A 27 4.45 3.69 -2.26
N ASN A 28 3.44 4.55 -2.38
CA ASN A 28 3.59 5.92 -2.87
C ASN A 28 4.38 6.81 -1.89
N ALA A 29 4.30 6.52 -0.59
CA ALA A 29 5.11 7.21 0.42
C ALA A 29 6.61 6.83 0.36
N ILE A 30 6.94 5.66 -0.18
CA ILE A 30 8.32 5.17 -0.29
C ILE A 30 8.95 5.76 -1.57
N THR A 31 9.70 6.84 -1.38
CA THR A 31 10.34 7.58 -2.49
C THR A 31 11.75 7.08 -2.83
N LYS A 32 12.35 6.25 -1.96
CA LYS A 32 13.72 5.74 -2.11
C LYS A 32 13.78 4.26 -1.71
N PRO A 33 14.61 3.44 -2.37
CA PRO A 33 14.79 2.03 -2.01
C PRO A 33 15.47 1.85 -0.64
N PHE A 34 16.46 2.70 -0.33
CA PHE A 34 17.05 2.78 1.00
C PHE A 34 16.31 3.82 1.84
N PRO A 35 15.96 3.53 3.12
CA PRO A 35 16.27 2.34 3.92
C PRO A 35 15.25 1.19 3.82
N PHE A 36 14.23 1.30 2.96
CA PHE A 36 13.11 0.35 2.90
C PHE A 36 13.52 -1.10 2.64
N LEU A 37 14.28 -1.37 1.58
CA LEU A 37 14.67 -2.75 1.20
C LEU A 37 15.63 -3.36 2.22
N GLU A 38 16.60 -2.58 2.71
CA GLU A 38 17.59 -3.01 3.70
C GLU A 38 16.91 -3.36 5.02
N SER A 39 15.99 -2.52 5.50
CA SER A 39 15.30 -2.77 6.76
C SER A 39 14.42 -4.03 6.73
N LEU A 40 13.88 -4.38 5.56
CA LEU A 40 13.10 -5.60 5.37
C LEU A 40 13.99 -6.84 5.29
N ARG A 41 15.13 -6.74 4.57
CA ARG A 41 16.10 -7.83 4.44
C ARG A 41 16.77 -8.15 5.76
N ASP A 42 17.26 -7.13 6.46
CA ASP A 42 18.02 -7.30 7.71
C ASP A 42 17.17 -7.92 8.84
N ARG A 43 15.84 -7.87 8.71
CA ARG A 43 14.88 -8.50 9.63
C ARG A 43 14.22 -9.75 9.06
N SER A 44 14.73 -10.27 7.94
CA SER A 44 14.29 -11.50 7.27
C SER A 44 12.83 -11.50 6.82
N PHE A 45 12.24 -10.34 6.54
CA PHE A 45 10.89 -10.25 5.95
C PHE A 45 10.88 -10.53 4.45
N ILE A 46 11.99 -10.24 3.77
CA ILE A 46 12.20 -10.56 2.36
C ILE A 46 13.40 -11.49 2.23
N THR A 47 13.36 -12.36 1.24
CA THR A 47 14.49 -13.22 0.87
C THR A 47 15.51 -12.44 0.05
N GLU A 48 16.74 -12.95 -0.02
CA GLU A 48 17.78 -12.39 -0.90
C GLU A 48 17.35 -12.35 -2.38
N ASP A 49 16.55 -13.31 -2.83
CA ASP A 49 16.01 -13.32 -4.19
C ASP A 49 15.08 -12.11 -4.45
N ILE A 50 14.16 -11.81 -3.53
CA ILE A 50 13.27 -10.64 -3.64
C ILE A 50 14.10 -9.36 -3.56
N TYR A 51 15.07 -9.29 -2.64
CA TYR A 51 15.96 -8.13 -2.51
C TYR A 51 16.71 -7.85 -3.81
N ASN A 52 17.35 -8.87 -4.40
CA ASN A 52 18.11 -8.73 -5.64
C ASN A 52 17.22 -8.33 -6.82
N LYS A 53 16.03 -8.93 -6.96
CA LYS A 53 15.06 -8.55 -7.98
C LYS A 53 14.59 -7.11 -7.83
N SER A 54 14.34 -6.64 -6.61
CA SER A 54 13.95 -5.26 -6.33
C SER A 54 15.08 -4.27 -6.62
N GLN A 55 16.32 -4.62 -6.29
CA GLN A 55 17.50 -3.81 -6.63
C GLN A 55 17.74 -3.75 -8.14
N GLU A 56 17.60 -4.88 -8.82
CA GLU A 56 17.70 -4.95 -10.28
C GLU A 56 16.59 -4.14 -10.96
N ALA A 57 15.35 -4.25 -10.49
CA ALA A 57 14.23 -3.44 -10.96
C ALA A 57 14.52 -1.93 -10.83
N HIS A 58 15.06 -1.51 -9.68
CA HIS A 58 15.46 -0.12 -9.48
C HIS A 58 16.59 0.32 -10.43
N ARG A 59 17.59 -0.55 -10.68
CA ARG A 59 18.65 -0.30 -11.68
C ARG A 59 18.10 -0.17 -13.10
N ASN A 60 17.05 -0.93 -13.41
CA ASN A 60 16.33 -0.86 -14.68
C ASN A 60 15.37 0.34 -14.77
N LEU A 61 15.51 1.33 -13.87
CA LEU A 61 14.72 2.57 -13.82
C LEU A 61 13.22 2.35 -13.63
N ILE A 62 12.83 1.21 -13.04
CA ILE A 62 11.46 0.99 -12.61
C ILE A 62 11.18 1.98 -11.45
N PRO A 63 10.03 2.68 -11.46
CA PRO A 63 9.66 3.60 -10.39
C PRO A 63 9.75 2.95 -9.01
N VAL A 64 10.27 3.69 -8.03
CA VAL A 64 10.47 3.16 -6.67
C VAL A 64 9.14 2.73 -6.05
N GLU A 65 8.06 3.47 -6.31
CA GLU A 65 6.74 3.12 -5.78
C GLU A 65 6.26 1.75 -6.31
N LYS A 66 6.59 1.42 -7.58
CA LYS A 66 6.25 0.11 -8.16
C LYS A 66 7.04 -1.02 -7.51
N VAL A 67 8.35 -0.83 -7.34
CA VAL A 67 9.20 -1.81 -6.64
C VAL A 67 8.71 -2.00 -5.20
N ALA A 68 8.39 -0.91 -4.50
CA ALA A 68 7.85 -0.95 -3.15
C ALA A 68 6.51 -1.69 -3.09
N TYR A 69 5.59 -1.42 -4.03
CA TYR A 69 4.29 -2.10 -4.11
C TYR A 69 4.43 -3.61 -4.31
N ASP A 70 5.34 -4.05 -5.17
CA ASP A 70 5.58 -5.47 -5.43
C ASP A 70 6.12 -6.17 -4.19
N VAL A 71 7.06 -5.55 -3.48
CA VAL A 71 7.57 -6.04 -2.18
C VAL A 71 6.45 -6.11 -1.14
N LEU A 72 5.60 -5.08 -1.05
CA LEU A 72 4.45 -5.08 -0.13
C LEU A 72 3.43 -6.20 -0.48
N CYS A 73 3.27 -6.55 -1.75
CA CYS A 73 2.45 -7.70 -2.16
C CYS A 73 3.05 -9.04 -1.73
N CYS A 74 4.39 -9.17 -1.72
CA CYS A 74 5.05 -10.35 -1.14
C CYS A 74 4.82 -10.42 0.37
N LEU A 75 4.98 -9.29 1.05
CA LEU A 75 4.84 -9.17 2.50
C LEU A 75 3.40 -9.42 3.00
N GLU A 76 2.39 -9.14 2.18
CA GLU A 76 0.99 -9.45 2.50
C GLU A 76 0.77 -10.94 2.78
N LYS A 77 1.47 -11.82 2.06
CA LYS A 77 1.32 -13.28 2.19
C LYS A 77 1.90 -13.80 3.50
N THR A 78 2.93 -13.15 3.99
CA THR A 78 3.65 -13.49 5.23
C THR A 78 3.45 -12.40 6.29
N PHE A 79 2.29 -11.75 6.26
CA PHE A 79 2.02 -10.60 7.10
C PHE A 79 2.10 -10.98 8.57
N ASP A 80 2.90 -10.21 9.32
CA ASP A 80 3.00 -10.31 10.76
C ASP A 80 2.97 -8.91 11.38
N ARG A 81 2.54 -8.83 12.64
CA ARG A 81 2.49 -7.55 13.37
C ARG A 81 3.87 -6.88 13.48
N SER A 82 4.94 -7.67 13.54
CA SER A 82 6.30 -7.14 13.58
C SER A 82 6.67 -6.38 12.30
N LEU A 83 6.07 -6.71 11.14
CA LEU A 83 6.27 -5.98 9.89
C LEU A 83 5.87 -4.51 10.02
N LEU A 84 4.73 -4.23 10.65
CA LEU A 84 4.27 -2.86 10.86
C LEU A 84 5.26 -2.05 11.71
N GLN A 85 5.96 -2.69 12.66
CA GLN A 85 6.99 -2.03 13.46
C GLN A 85 8.22 -1.67 12.63
N VAL A 86 8.54 -2.46 11.60
CA VAL A 86 9.61 -2.14 10.64
C VAL A 86 9.19 -1.01 9.72
N LEU A 87 8.01 -1.15 9.11
CA LEU A 87 7.46 -0.17 8.16
C LEU A 87 7.32 1.22 8.78
N PHE A 88 6.82 1.29 10.02
CA PHE A 88 6.65 2.53 10.76
C PHE A 88 7.78 2.77 11.79
N SER A 89 8.97 2.23 11.51
CA SER A 89 10.14 2.50 12.35
C SER A 89 10.50 3.98 12.33
N ARG A 90 11.19 4.46 13.37
CA ARG A 90 11.66 5.86 13.44
C ARG A 90 12.51 6.25 12.24
N VAL A 91 13.29 5.30 11.71
CA VAL A 91 14.13 5.50 10.53
C VAL A 91 13.26 5.74 9.29
N HIS A 92 12.26 4.89 9.07
CA HIS A 92 11.34 5.03 7.94
C HIS A 92 10.47 6.28 8.04
N LEU A 93 9.97 6.65 9.23
CA LEU A 93 9.15 7.86 9.38
C LEU A 93 9.94 9.15 9.17
N LYS A 94 11.26 9.12 9.42
CA LYS A 94 12.15 10.25 9.18
C LYS A 94 12.47 10.39 7.68
N GLU A 95 12.73 9.28 7.01
CA GLU A 95 13.04 9.28 5.57
C GLU A 95 11.78 9.48 4.71
N TYR A 96 10.67 8.91 5.15
CA TYR A 96 9.38 8.89 4.45
C TYR A 96 8.31 9.53 5.35
N PRO A 97 8.28 10.86 5.48
CA PRO A 97 7.30 11.54 6.34
C PRO A 97 5.84 11.30 5.89
N ALA A 98 5.61 10.98 4.61
CA ALA A 98 4.29 10.61 4.11
C ALA A 98 3.72 9.34 4.78
N LEU A 99 4.57 8.45 5.33
CA LEU A 99 4.12 7.28 6.11
C LEU A 99 3.47 7.66 7.44
N ILE A 100 3.68 8.87 7.96
CA ILE A 100 3.05 9.33 9.21
C ILE A 100 1.54 9.37 9.06
N HIS A 101 1.04 9.79 7.88
CA HIS A 101 -0.39 9.80 7.59
C HIS A 101 -0.98 8.39 7.67
N VAL A 102 -0.31 7.42 7.02
CA VAL A 102 -0.73 6.03 7.05
C VAL A 102 -0.67 5.45 8.47
N LEU A 103 0.38 5.75 9.24
CA LEU A 103 0.47 5.35 10.65
C LEU A 103 -0.72 5.88 11.48
N GLY A 104 -1.18 7.09 11.18
CA GLY A 104 -2.38 7.67 11.78
C GLY A 104 -3.63 6.82 11.54
N ILE A 105 -3.79 6.29 10.32
CA ILE A 105 -4.89 5.38 9.96
C ILE A 105 -4.84 4.09 10.82
N PHE A 106 -3.65 3.49 10.96
CA PHE A 106 -3.46 2.29 11.79
C PHE A 106 -3.69 2.54 13.29
N LYS A 107 -3.37 3.73 13.80
CA LYS A 107 -3.56 4.09 15.22
C LYS A 107 -4.99 4.45 15.56
N ASN A 108 -5.66 5.20 14.70
CA ASN A 108 -6.96 5.77 15.00
C ASN A 108 -8.12 4.89 14.58
N GLY A 109 -7.90 3.88 13.73
CA GLY A 109 -8.79 2.75 13.49
C GLY A 109 -10.25 3.06 13.14
N ASN A 110 -10.66 4.33 12.92
CA ASN A 110 -12.01 4.77 12.52
C ASN A 110 -12.27 6.30 12.50
N GLN A 111 -11.28 7.20 12.45
CA GLN A 111 -11.56 8.64 12.26
C GLN A 111 -10.66 9.27 11.22
N TYR A 112 -11.16 9.34 9.99
CA TYR A 112 -10.69 10.31 9.00
C TYR A 112 -11.16 11.70 9.45
N SER A 113 -10.24 12.58 9.84
CA SER A 113 -10.45 14.01 9.70
C SER A 113 -9.81 14.41 8.36
N PRO A 114 -10.59 14.80 7.35
CA PRO A 114 -10.03 15.21 6.07
C PRO A 114 -9.37 16.59 6.27
N LEU A 115 -8.04 16.64 6.28
CA LEU A 115 -7.31 17.87 5.98
C LEU A 115 -6.87 17.87 4.51
N PRO A 116 -6.94 19.03 3.83
CA PRO A 116 -6.91 19.11 2.38
C PRO A 116 -5.47 19.00 1.89
N PHE A 117 -5.02 17.79 1.57
CA PHE A 117 -3.86 17.59 0.69
C PHE A 117 -4.16 16.49 -0.35
N ARG A 118 -5.35 16.56 -0.96
CA ARG A 118 -5.49 16.18 -2.36
C ARG A 118 -5.22 17.45 -3.15
N VAL A 119 -4.07 17.55 -3.82
CA VAL A 119 -3.89 17.49 -5.29
C VAL A 119 -2.37 17.51 -5.54
N GLN A 120 -1.91 16.80 -6.58
CA GLN A 120 -0.53 16.61 -7.07
C GLN A 120 0.09 15.34 -6.48
N VAL A 121 0.18 14.20 -7.16
CA VAL A 121 0.61 13.97 -8.56
C VAL A 121 -0.05 12.69 -9.09
N TYR A 122 -1.06 12.78 -9.96
CA TYR A 122 -1.49 11.68 -10.82
C TYR A 122 -2.01 12.24 -12.14
N SER A 123 -1.12 12.74 -13.00
CA SER A 123 -1.54 13.41 -14.25
C SER A 123 -0.92 12.88 -15.54
N SER A 124 -0.20 11.75 -15.55
CA SER A 124 0.31 11.22 -16.84
C SER A 124 0.34 9.70 -16.95
N PHE A 125 0.47 8.96 -15.85
CA PHE A 125 0.59 7.49 -15.94
C PHE A 125 -0.76 6.75 -16.00
N ILE A 126 -1.79 7.25 -15.32
CA ILE A 126 -3.11 6.58 -15.29
C ILE A 126 -3.83 6.71 -16.63
N HIS A 127 -3.65 7.82 -17.36
CA HIS A 127 -4.23 7.96 -18.70
C HIS A 127 -3.59 6.96 -19.67
N SER A 128 -2.27 6.78 -19.64
CA SER A 128 -1.59 5.75 -20.44
C SER A 128 -2.00 4.33 -20.05
N LEU A 129 -2.21 4.05 -18.75
CA LEU A 129 -2.65 2.73 -18.29
C LEU A 129 -4.11 2.44 -18.64
N ILE A 130 -5.01 3.42 -18.54
CA ILE A 130 -6.41 3.30 -18.97
C ILE A 130 -6.50 3.14 -20.48
N CYS A 131 -5.71 3.87 -21.26
CA CYS A 131 -5.65 3.71 -22.72
C CYS A 131 -5.06 2.35 -23.13
N TRP A 132 -4.04 1.87 -22.43
CA TRP A 132 -3.45 0.56 -22.67
C TRP A 132 -4.42 -0.57 -22.29
N PHE A 133 -5.10 -0.45 -21.16
CA PHE A 133 -6.09 -1.42 -20.68
C PHE A 133 -7.34 -1.45 -21.59
N ASN A 134 -7.83 -0.30 -22.06
CA ASN A 134 -8.94 -0.24 -23.03
C ASN A 134 -8.56 -0.76 -24.42
N ARG A 135 -7.29 -0.63 -24.85
CA ARG A 135 -6.84 -1.11 -26.16
C ARG A 135 -6.58 -2.61 -26.19
N HIS A 136 -6.29 -3.26 -25.06
CA HIS A 136 -5.98 -4.70 -25.01
C HIS A 136 -7.17 -5.60 -24.61
N PHE A 137 -8.28 -5.04 -24.11
CA PHE A 137 -9.42 -5.80 -23.58
C PHE A 137 -10.68 -5.78 -24.48
N LEU A 138 -10.51 -5.63 -25.80
CA LEU A 138 -11.61 -5.63 -26.79
C LEU A 138 -11.75 -6.95 -27.57
N GLN A 139 -11.04 -8.02 -27.19
CA GLN A 139 -11.08 -9.30 -27.92
C GLN A 139 -11.62 -10.52 -27.16
N SER A 140 -11.96 -10.42 -25.86
CA SER A 140 -12.48 -11.57 -25.12
C SER A 140 -13.96 -11.40 -24.75
N ASN A 141 -14.79 -12.13 -25.49
CA ASN A 141 -16.25 -12.13 -25.44
C ASN A 141 -16.82 -12.55 -24.07
N GLY A 142 -17.86 -11.84 -23.63
CA GLY A 142 -19.11 -12.49 -23.21
C GLY A 142 -19.39 -12.76 -21.72
N PHE A 143 -18.44 -12.65 -20.79
CA PHE A 143 -18.68 -13.12 -19.41
C PHE A 143 -18.76 -12.06 -18.31
N PHE A 144 -18.50 -10.77 -18.61
CA PHE A 144 -18.40 -9.71 -17.57
C PHE A 144 -19.57 -8.73 -17.49
N LYS A 145 -20.63 -8.91 -18.29
CA LYS A 145 -21.78 -7.98 -18.34
C LYS A 145 -22.61 -7.90 -17.05
N ILE A 146 -22.48 -8.87 -16.13
CA ILE A 146 -23.26 -8.90 -14.88
C ILE A 146 -22.68 -7.95 -13.81
N TYR A 147 -21.36 -7.75 -13.78
CA TYR A 147 -20.74 -6.91 -12.74
C TYR A 147 -20.88 -5.41 -12.98
N PHE A 148 -21.04 -4.97 -14.22
CA PHE A 148 -21.17 -3.54 -14.52
C PHE A 148 -22.55 -2.99 -14.13
N PHE A 149 -23.60 -3.83 -14.14
CA PHE A 149 -24.97 -3.36 -13.87
C PHE A 149 -25.28 -3.19 -12.37
N ILE A 150 -24.61 -3.95 -11.49
CA ILE A 150 -24.81 -3.85 -10.04
C ILE A 150 -24.08 -2.62 -9.45
N GLY A 151 -22.98 -2.17 -10.08
CA GLY A 151 -22.17 -1.05 -9.59
C GLY A 151 -22.77 0.35 -9.81
N VAL A 152 -23.76 0.50 -10.71
CA VAL A 152 -24.36 1.83 -11.00
C VAL A 152 -25.42 2.23 -9.97
N GLN A 153 -26.00 1.28 -9.23
CA GLN A 153 -27.13 1.57 -8.35
C GLN A 153 -26.75 2.10 -6.95
N PHE A 154 -25.47 2.06 -6.57
CA PHE A 154 -25.00 2.57 -5.28
C PHE A 154 -24.40 3.99 -5.33
N ALA A 155 -24.41 4.64 -6.51
CA ALA A 155 -23.88 6.00 -6.67
C ALA A 155 -24.95 7.11 -6.52
N ASN A 156 -26.17 6.79 -6.09
CA ASN A 156 -27.28 7.76 -5.93
C ASN A 156 -28.06 7.58 -4.60
N ILE A 157 -27.34 7.47 -3.48
CA ILE A 157 -27.86 7.81 -2.13
C ILE A 157 -26.78 8.59 -1.40
#